data_AF-A0A529I674-F1
#
_entry.id   AF-A0A529I674-F1
#
_cell.length_a   1.000
_cell.length_b   1.000
_cell.length_c   1.000
_cell.angle_alpha   90.00
_cell.angle_beta   90.00
_cell.angle_gamma   90.00
#
_symmetry.space_group_name_H-M   'P 1'
#
loop_
_entity.id
_entity.type
_entity.pdbx_description
1 polymer ?
#
loop_
_entity_poly.entity_id
_entity_poly.type
_entity_poly.pdbx_seq_one_letter_code
_entity_poly.pdbx_strand_id
1 'polypeptide(L)' 'MKEKNLLAELAAYLFSKSDKETGRTPSERELAEHFAVSRGQIREALAILEAMRIVERRAKSGIYV' A
#
# COMPACT_ATOMS: atom_id res chain seq x y z
N MET A 1 5.27 -20.31 11.50
CA MET A 1 5.18 -18.85 11.65
C MET A 1 5.01 -18.30 10.24
N LYS A 2 3.82 -17.78 9.88
CA LYS A 2 3.57 -17.33 8.50
C LYS A 2 4.51 -16.15 8.22
N GLU A 3 5.59 -16.36 7.48
CA GLU A 3 6.20 -15.29 6.70
C GLU A 3 5.13 -14.82 5.71
N LYS A 4 4.29 -13.88 6.14
CA LYS A 4 3.27 -13.28 5.31
C LYS A 4 3.99 -12.50 4.22
N ASN A 5 3.68 -12.82 2.96
CA ASN A 5 4.16 -12.04 1.82
C ASN A 5 3.40 -10.70 1.80
N LEU A 6 3.83 -9.76 2.66
CA LEU A 6 3.22 -8.45 2.84
C LEU A 6 3.05 -7.71 1.51
N LEU A 7 3.98 -7.89 0.57
CA LEU A 7 3.92 -7.24 -0.74
C LEU A 7 2.68 -7.67 -1.53
N ALA A 8 2.46 -8.98 -1.65
CA ALA A 8 1.32 -9.53 -2.39
C ALA A 8 -0.01 -9.20 -1.70
N GLU A 9 -0.07 -9.34 -0.37
CA GLU A 9 -1.26 -9.01 0.41
C GLU A 9 -1.59 -7.52 0.33
N LEU A 10 -0.58 -6.66 0.40
CA LEU A 10 -0.74 -5.21 0.25
C LEU A 10 -1.27 -4.85 -1.14
N ALA A 11 -0.67 -5.38 -2.21
CA ALA A 11 -1.13 -5.09 -3.57
C ALA A 11 -2.60 -5.44 -3.77
N ALA A 12 -3.02 -6.64 -3.37
CA ALA A 12 -4.41 -7.07 -3.45
C ALA A 12 -5.35 -6.17 -2.64
N TYR A 13 -4.92 -5.76 -1.44
CA TYR A 13 -5.70 -4.86 -0.59
C TYR A 13 -5.85 -3.47 -1.20
N LEU A 14 -4.79 -2.91 -1.78
CA LEU A 14 -4.83 -1.59 -2.42
C LEU A 14 -5.83 -1.57 -3.59
N PHE A 15 -5.84 -2.57 -4.46
CA PHE A 15 -6.84 -2.67 -5.53
C PHE A 15 -8.26 -2.87 -5.00
N SER A 16 -8.43 -3.59 -3.89
CA SER A 16 -9.75 -3.81 -3.30
C SER A 16 -10.31 -2.58 -2.57
N LYS A 17 -9.44 -1.71 -2.05
CA LYS A 17 -9.81 -0.59 -1.17
C LYS A 17 -9.53 0.78 -1.78
N SER A 18 -9.03 0.84 -3.00
CA SER A 18 -8.91 2.09 -3.72
C SER A 18 -10.28 2.67 -4.03
N ASP A 19 -10.32 3.99 -4.02
CA ASP A 19 -11.45 4.75 -4.50
C ASP A 19 -11.64 4.52 -6.01
N LYS A 20 -12.88 4.27 -6.45
CA LYS A 20 -13.17 3.86 -7.83
C LYS A 20 -13.02 4.98 -8.85
N GLU A 21 -13.19 6.23 -8.43
CA GLU A 21 -13.13 7.39 -9.33
C GLU A 21 -11.71 7.97 -9.40
N THR A 22 -11.01 7.97 -8.28
CA THR A 22 -9.71 8.63 -8.12
C THR A 22 -8.53 7.67 -8.04
N GLY A 23 -8.75 6.39 -7.77
CA GLY A 23 -7.69 5.40 -7.53
C GLY A 23 -6.98 5.57 -6.19
N ARG A 24 -7.42 6.52 -5.34
CA ARG A 24 -6.76 6.83 -4.06
C ARG A 24 -6.90 5.67 -3.09
N THR A 25 -5.80 5.23 -2.50
CA THR A 25 -5.78 4.12 -1.54
C THR A 25 -5.81 4.63 -0.09
N PRO A 26 -5.97 3.72 0.89
CA PRO A 26 -5.73 4.06 2.30
C PRO A 26 -4.30 4.59 2.53
N SER A 27 -4.15 5.41 3.56
CA SER A 27 -2.87 6.00 3.95
C SER A 27 -1.91 4.98 4.56
N GLU A 28 -0.61 5.28 4.58
CA GLU A 28 0.40 4.42 5.21
C GLU A 28 0.08 4.08 6.67
N ARG A 29 -0.53 5.01 7.41
CA ARG A 29 -0.96 4.80 8.79
C ARG A 29 -2.06 3.74 8.87
N GLU A 30 -3.09 3.88 8.05
CA GLU A 30 -4.21 2.92 8.00
C GLU A 30 -3.77 1.54 7.53
N LEU A 31 -2.85 1.49 6.56
CA LEU A 31 -2.25 0.23 6.09
C LEU A 31 -1.45 -0.43 7.21
N ALA A 32 -0.60 0.31 7.92
CA ALA A 32 0.19 -0.21 9.04
C ALA A 32 -0.70 -0.77 10.16
N GLU A 33 -1.78 -0.05 10.50
CA GLU A 33 -2.79 -0.50 11.47
C GLU A 33 -3.52 -1.77 10.99
N HIS A 34 -3.96 -1.81 9.73
CA HIS A 34 -4.67 -2.95 9.16
C HIS A 34 -3.82 -4.23 9.13
N PHE A 35 -2.57 -4.12 8.70
CA PHE A 35 -1.66 -5.26 8.59
C PHE A 35 -0.94 -5.60 9.90
N ALA A 36 -1.11 -4.78 10.95
CA ALA A 36 -0.41 -4.88 12.22
C ALA A 36 1.12 -4.93 12.06
N VAL A 37 1.66 -4.06 11.20
CA VAL A 37 3.09 -3.94 10.88
C VAL A 37 3.57 -2.50 11.09
N SER A 38 4.88 -2.30 11.04
CA SER A 38 5.42 -0.93 11.12
C SER A 38 5.14 -0.12 9.84
N ARG A 39 5.04 1.20 9.98
CA ARG A 39 5.03 2.12 8.82
C ARG A 39 6.31 2.03 7.97
N GLY A 40 7.42 1.53 8.53
CA GLY A 40 8.65 1.24 7.76
C GLY A 40 8.42 0.12 6.75
N GLN A 41 7.85 -1.00 7.20
CA GLN A 41 7.53 -2.15 6.34
C GLN A 41 6.52 -1.81 5.25
N ILE A 42 5.49 -1.00 5.57
CA ILE A 42 4.56 -0.48 4.55
C ILE A 42 5.29 0.36 3.50
N ARG A 43 6.18 1.27 3.92
CA ARG A 43 6.94 2.12 2.98
C ARG A 43 7.87 1.33 2.08
N GLU A 44 8.52 0.29 2.61
CA GLU A 44 9.36 -0.62 1.82
C GLU A 44 8.53 -1.37 0.79
N ALA A 45 7.39 -1.95 1.19
CA ALA A 45 6.50 -2.64 0.26
C ALA A 45 5.95 -1.69 -0.82
N LEU A 46 5.51 -0.48 -0.44
CA LEU A 46 5.05 0.54 -1.38
C LEU A 46 6.16 0.99 -2.34
N ALA A 47 7.42 1.07 -1.90
CA ALA A 47 8.53 1.40 -2.78
C ALA A 47 8.75 0.31 -3.85
N ILE A 48 8.61 -0.96 -3.50
CA ILE A 48 8.66 -2.07 -4.46
C ILE A 48 7.49 -1.99 -5.43
N LEU A 49 6.26 -1.79 -4.94
CA LEU A 49 5.07 -1.67 -5.79
C LEU A 49 5.14 -0.46 -6.74
N GLU A 50 5.71 0.66 -6.29
CA GLU A 50 5.93 1.85 -7.12
C GLU A 50 6.96 1.58 -8.22
N ALA A 51 8.07 0.91 -7.89
CA ALA A 51 9.06 0.49 -8.88
C ALA A 51 8.47 -0.47 -9.92
N MET A 52 7.50 -1.30 -9.52
CA MET A 52 6.73 -2.19 -10.40
C MET A 52 5.59 -1.49 -11.16
N ARG A 53 5.40 -0.17 -10.99
CA ARG A 53 4.30 0.61 -11.60
C ARG A 53 2.89 0.17 -11.19
N ILE A 54 2.76 -0.45 -10.02
CA ILE A 54 1.47 -0.84 -9.45
C ILE A 54 0.84 0.32 -8.67
N VAL A 55 1.65 1.21 -8.10
CA VAL A 55 1.19 2.40 -7.39
C VAL A 55 1.99 3.65 -7.75
N GLU A 56 1.41 4.81 -7.48
CA GLU A 56 2.07 6.11 -7.53
C GLU A 56 1.95 6.82 -6.17
N ARG A 57 3.07 7.29 -5.62
CA ARG A 57 3.07 8.10 -4.38
C ARG A 57 3.23 9.57 -4.70
N ARG A 58 2.18 10.35 -4.42
CA ARG A 58 2.17 11.81 -4.62
C ARG A 58 2.39 12.52 -3.29
N ALA A 59 3.49 13.26 -3.19
CA ALA A 59 3.85 14.01 -1.99
C ALA A 59 2.69 14.93 -1.56
N LYS A 60 2.35 14.89 -0.26
CA LYS A 60 1.23 15.66 0.34
C LYS A 60 -0.16 15.37 -0.25
N SER A 61 -0.30 14.32 -1.06
CA SER A 61 -1.55 13.97 -1.74
C SER A 61 -2.02 12.56 -1.37
N GLY A 62 -1.19 11.54 -1.55
CA GLY A 62 -1.54 10.18 -1.18
C GLY A 62 -0.87 9.11 -2.03
N ILE A 63 -1.42 7.91 -1.95
CA ILE A 63 -1.01 6.73 -2.73
C ILE A 63 -2.17 6.40 -3.67
N TYR A 64 -1.84 6.07 -4.91
CA TYR A 64 -2.81 5.82 -5.97
C TYR A 64 -2.46 4.51 -6.68
N VAL A 65 -3.49 3.73 -7.07
CA VAL A 65 -3.39 2.60 -8.00
C VAL A 65 -3.88 2.98 -9.38
#